data_AF-A0A6I9NLA0-F1
#
_entry.id   AF-A0A6I9NLA0-F1
#
_cell.length_a   1.000
_cell.length_b   1.000
_cell.length_c   1.000
_cell.angle_alpha   90.00
_cell.angle_beta   90.00
_cell.angle_gamma   90.00
#
_symmetry.space_group_name_H-M   'P 1'
#
loop_
_entity.id
_entity.type
_entity.pdbx_description
1 polymer ?
#
loop_
_entity_poly.entity_id
_entity_poly.type
_entity_poly.pdbx_seq_one_letter_code
_entity_poly.pdbx_strand_id
1 'polypeptide(L)'
;CLLSSDQAVKAVSQETTKLSVAFSKPPLPSQQDGEKLSEWVLKSVLSLSTVYYWLPKSQGVSLRRQVRDATVDVLEGVTQLVEVILSSPLQSLSHEQLTSTGGVWSACDSLTQLPRDNKAALLVVLSAQIGVVKDAIEEIEQALSEVQDPFSDVLDDDQDPRGNQDTYWSEKDRLVIGPCQGLMKASAACLRKLTSAVKTHGDVSTPQNVAQLDDLADITKELSPGVDDLALCLYPPMDYSGVEDNVSKLG
;
A
#
# COMPACT_ATOMS: atom_id res chain seq x y z
N CYS A 1 -6.93 -25.06 2.92
CA CYS A 1 -6.48 -23.86 2.18
C CYS A 1 -5.34 -23.13 2.89
N LEU A 2 -5.53 -22.54 4.08
CA LEU A 2 -4.45 -21.75 4.70
C LEU A 2 -3.20 -22.57 5.08
N LEU A 3 -3.35 -23.80 5.57
CA LEU A 3 -2.21 -24.68 5.87
C LEU A 3 -1.37 -25.08 4.63
N SER A 4 -1.96 -25.11 3.42
CA SER A 4 -1.18 -25.34 2.20
C SER A 4 -0.50 -24.05 1.70
N SER A 5 -0.99 -22.89 2.13
CA SER A 5 -0.36 -21.60 1.88
C SER A 5 0.98 -21.50 2.60
N ASP A 6 1.01 -21.78 3.90
CA ASP A 6 2.23 -21.68 4.71
C ASP A 6 3.35 -22.61 4.20
N GLN A 7 2.98 -23.82 3.74
CA GLN A 7 3.93 -24.75 3.15
C GLN A 7 4.45 -24.26 1.79
N ALA A 8 3.58 -23.72 0.93
CA ALA A 8 3.98 -23.18 -0.37
C ALA A 8 4.89 -21.96 -0.22
N VAL A 9 4.55 -21.03 0.69
CA VAL A 9 5.37 -19.86 1.02
C VAL A 9 6.75 -20.26 1.52
N LYS A 10 6.79 -21.21 2.46
CA LYS A 10 8.06 -21.72 3.00
C LYS A 10 8.91 -22.38 1.91
N ALA A 11 8.29 -23.13 1.00
CA ALA A 11 8.99 -23.73 -0.13
C ALA A 11 9.61 -22.65 -1.04
N VAL A 12 8.86 -21.59 -1.39
CA VAL A 12 9.40 -20.49 -2.20
C VAL A 12 10.60 -19.85 -1.51
N SER A 13 10.46 -19.43 -0.25
CA SER A 13 11.54 -18.82 0.52
C SER A 13 12.80 -19.71 0.60
N GLN A 14 12.62 -21.03 0.80
CA GLN A 14 13.73 -21.98 0.86
C GLN A 14 14.41 -22.17 -0.50
N GLU A 15 13.65 -22.36 -1.57
CA GLU A 15 14.22 -22.59 -2.91
C GLU A 15 14.90 -21.33 -3.45
N THR A 16 14.36 -20.14 -3.21
CA THR A 16 15.03 -18.87 -3.60
C THR A 16 16.31 -18.64 -2.80
N THR A 17 16.33 -18.98 -1.52
CA THR A 17 17.56 -18.91 -0.70
C THR A 17 18.63 -19.85 -1.24
N LYS A 18 18.26 -21.09 -1.58
CA LYS A 18 19.19 -22.06 -2.16
C LYS A 18 19.72 -21.56 -3.50
N LEU A 19 18.85 -21.04 -4.37
CA LEU A 19 19.25 -20.47 -5.66
C LEU A 19 20.25 -19.33 -5.45
N SER A 20 19.94 -18.38 -4.58
CA SER A 20 20.81 -17.27 -4.23
C SER A 20 22.18 -17.77 -3.74
N VAL A 21 22.21 -18.62 -2.71
CA VAL A 21 23.48 -19.12 -2.15
C VAL A 21 24.28 -19.91 -3.20
N ALA A 22 23.64 -20.72 -4.04
CA ALA A 22 24.31 -21.52 -5.06
C ALA A 22 25.05 -20.67 -6.10
N PHE A 23 24.50 -19.52 -6.47
CA PHE A 23 25.13 -18.59 -7.42
C PHE A 23 25.94 -17.47 -6.75
N SER A 24 26.09 -17.49 -5.42
CA SER A 24 26.77 -16.41 -4.70
C SER A 24 28.29 -16.38 -4.85
N LYS A 25 28.93 -17.53 -5.13
CA LYS A 25 30.39 -17.59 -5.29
C LYS A 25 30.82 -18.83 -6.06
N PRO A 26 32.04 -18.85 -6.64
CA PRO A 26 32.57 -20.02 -7.30
C PRO A 26 32.87 -21.18 -6.32
N PRO A 27 32.86 -22.45 -6.80
CA PRO A 27 32.47 -22.85 -8.15
C PRO A 27 30.95 -22.72 -8.34
N LEU A 28 30.55 -22.20 -9.51
CA LEU A 28 29.14 -22.10 -9.87
C LEU A 28 28.55 -23.49 -10.12
N PRO A 29 27.23 -23.67 -9.96
CA PRO A 29 26.56 -24.92 -10.26
C PRO A 29 26.83 -25.37 -11.70
N SER A 30 26.87 -26.69 -11.93
CA SER A 30 26.86 -27.22 -13.29
C SER A 30 25.57 -26.79 -14.00
N GLN A 31 25.55 -26.81 -15.33
CA GLN A 31 24.33 -26.50 -16.08
C GLN A 31 23.15 -27.37 -15.61
N GLN A 32 23.38 -28.67 -15.41
CA GLN A 32 22.35 -29.60 -14.95
C GLN A 32 21.85 -29.25 -13.54
N ASP A 33 22.73 -28.84 -12.63
CA ASP A 33 22.34 -28.46 -11.28
C ASP A 33 21.64 -27.09 -11.26
N GLY A 34 22.05 -26.15 -12.11
CA GLY A 34 21.37 -24.87 -12.32
C GLY A 34 19.96 -25.04 -12.87
N GLU A 35 19.77 -25.94 -13.84
CA GLU A 35 18.45 -26.30 -14.38
C GLU A 35 17.55 -26.90 -13.29
N LYS A 36 18.07 -27.80 -12.45
CA LYS A 36 17.31 -28.37 -11.32
C LYS A 36 16.91 -27.33 -10.28
N LEU A 37 17.82 -26.42 -9.91
CA LEU A 37 17.53 -25.33 -8.98
C LEU A 37 16.41 -24.43 -9.52
N SER A 38 16.48 -24.12 -10.82
CA SER A 38 15.46 -23.32 -11.51
C SER A 38 14.11 -24.04 -11.55
N GLU A 39 14.10 -25.36 -11.80
CA GLU A 39 12.90 -26.20 -11.77
C GLU A 39 12.25 -26.21 -10.38
N TRP A 40 13.03 -26.31 -9.30
CA TRP A 40 12.51 -26.28 -7.93
C TRP A 40 11.88 -24.93 -7.57
N VAL A 41 12.51 -23.82 -7.96
CA VAL A 41 11.94 -22.47 -7.79
C VAL A 41 10.65 -22.32 -8.59
N LEU A 42 10.63 -22.75 -9.86
CA LEU A 42 9.42 -22.70 -10.68
C LEU A 42 8.29 -23.54 -10.05
N LYS A 43 8.60 -24.74 -9.56
CA LYS A 43 7.62 -25.62 -8.92
C LYS A 43 7.05 -25.02 -7.62
N SER A 44 7.89 -24.42 -6.78
CA SER A 44 7.44 -23.81 -5.53
C SER A 44 6.56 -22.59 -5.81
N VAL A 45 6.94 -21.76 -6.79
CA VAL A 45 6.16 -20.63 -7.28
C VAL A 45 4.81 -21.07 -7.84
N LEU A 46 4.77 -22.10 -8.70
CA LEU A 46 3.51 -22.65 -9.23
C LEU A 46 2.61 -23.16 -8.10
N SER A 47 3.20 -23.86 -7.12
CA SER A 47 2.46 -24.32 -5.95
C SER A 47 1.86 -23.14 -5.17
N LEU A 48 2.60 -22.04 -5.00
CA LEU A 48 2.08 -20.83 -4.36
C LEU A 48 0.93 -20.22 -5.18
N SER A 49 1.08 -20.10 -6.49
CA SER A 49 0.01 -19.59 -7.36
C SER A 49 -1.27 -20.41 -7.29
N THR A 50 -1.17 -21.74 -7.08
CA THR A 50 -2.37 -22.57 -6.88
C THR A 50 -3.16 -22.18 -5.63
N VAL A 51 -2.52 -21.66 -4.58
CA VAL A 51 -3.23 -21.22 -3.36
C VAL A 51 -4.31 -20.19 -3.68
N TYR A 52 -3.99 -19.22 -4.53
CA TYR A 52 -4.95 -18.22 -5.00
C TYR A 52 -6.11 -18.86 -5.79
N TYR A 53 -5.81 -19.76 -6.74
CA TYR A 53 -6.84 -20.40 -7.55
C TYR A 53 -7.77 -21.30 -6.74
N TRP A 54 -7.29 -21.86 -5.64
CA TRP A 54 -8.07 -22.71 -4.74
C TRP A 54 -8.95 -21.92 -3.76
N LEU A 55 -8.77 -20.60 -3.65
CA LEU A 55 -9.60 -19.76 -2.79
C LEU A 55 -10.98 -19.51 -3.45
N PRO A 56 -12.09 -20.02 -2.87
CA PRO A 56 -13.41 -19.89 -3.48
C PRO A 56 -13.89 -18.44 -3.57
N LYS A 57 -14.63 -18.09 -4.62
CA LYS A 57 -15.25 -16.75 -4.76
C LYS A 57 -16.19 -16.42 -3.60
N SER A 58 -16.83 -17.42 -3.01
CA SER A 58 -17.74 -17.28 -1.87
C SER A 58 -17.04 -16.83 -0.58
N GLN A 59 -15.71 -16.87 -0.52
CA GLN A 59 -14.92 -16.33 0.60
C GLN A 59 -14.69 -14.82 0.50
N GLY A 60 -15.23 -14.18 -0.55
CA GLY A 60 -15.20 -12.74 -0.72
C GLY A 60 -14.09 -12.25 -1.66
N VAL A 61 -14.40 -11.17 -2.36
CA VAL A 61 -13.52 -10.55 -3.36
C VAL A 61 -12.37 -9.82 -2.68
N SER A 62 -12.60 -9.19 -1.54
CA SER A 62 -11.59 -8.43 -0.80
C SER A 62 -10.45 -9.34 -0.31
N LEU A 63 -10.79 -10.48 0.31
CA LEU A 63 -9.81 -11.48 0.71
C LEU A 63 -9.05 -12.04 -0.51
N ARG A 64 -9.76 -12.39 -1.58
CA ARG A 64 -9.14 -12.91 -2.80
C ARG A 64 -8.19 -11.92 -3.45
N ARG A 65 -8.51 -10.63 -3.42
CA ARG A 65 -7.67 -9.56 -3.94
C ARG A 65 -6.36 -9.49 -3.16
N GLN A 66 -6.42 -9.48 -1.83
CA GLN A 66 -5.20 -9.43 -1.01
C GLN A 66 -4.33 -10.68 -1.15
N VAL A 67 -4.93 -11.88 -1.23
CA VAL A 67 -4.17 -13.13 -1.50
C VAL A 67 -3.51 -13.09 -2.88
N ARG A 68 -4.22 -12.59 -3.89
CA ARG A 68 -3.67 -12.41 -5.24
C ARG A 68 -2.48 -11.46 -5.22
N ASP A 69 -2.66 -10.28 -4.63
CA ASP A 69 -1.65 -9.20 -4.64
C ASP A 69 -0.39 -9.66 -3.90
N ALA A 70 -0.52 -10.25 -2.71
CA ALA A 70 0.62 -10.83 -2.01
C ALA A 70 1.30 -11.99 -2.77
N THR A 71 0.54 -12.77 -3.55
CA THR A 71 1.13 -13.79 -4.43
C THR A 71 1.96 -13.15 -5.55
N VAL A 72 1.46 -12.05 -6.12
CA VAL A 72 2.17 -11.27 -7.14
C VAL A 72 3.44 -10.65 -6.56
N ASP A 73 3.38 -10.07 -5.35
CA ASP A 73 4.57 -9.49 -4.69
C ASP A 73 5.69 -10.53 -4.51
N VAL A 74 5.35 -11.78 -4.16
CA VAL A 74 6.31 -12.87 -4.10
C VAL A 74 6.91 -13.18 -5.48
N LEU A 75 6.08 -13.26 -6.53
CA LEU A 75 6.53 -13.51 -7.90
C LEU A 75 7.48 -12.43 -8.41
N GLU A 76 7.16 -11.17 -8.15
CA GLU A 76 7.98 -10.01 -8.50
C GLU A 76 9.31 -10.06 -7.76
N GLY A 77 9.30 -10.36 -6.46
CA GLY A 77 10.52 -10.56 -5.68
C GLY A 77 11.41 -11.68 -6.23
N VAL A 78 10.82 -12.83 -6.62
CA VAL A 78 11.59 -13.93 -7.25
C VAL A 78 12.19 -13.48 -8.57
N THR A 79 11.41 -12.76 -9.39
CA THR A 79 11.88 -12.23 -10.68
C THR A 79 13.07 -11.28 -10.48
N GLN A 80 12.96 -10.34 -9.55
CA GLN A 80 14.03 -9.42 -9.20
C GLN A 80 15.29 -10.15 -8.72
N LEU A 81 15.16 -11.18 -7.88
CA LEU A 81 16.30 -11.99 -7.44
C LEU A 81 17.00 -12.68 -8.62
N VAL A 82 16.23 -13.26 -9.55
CA VAL A 82 16.78 -13.92 -10.73
C VAL A 82 17.52 -12.91 -11.61
N GLU A 83 16.96 -11.73 -11.83
CA GLU A 83 17.61 -10.65 -12.59
C GLU A 83 18.93 -10.20 -11.95
N VAL A 84 18.95 -10.05 -10.62
CA VAL A 84 20.17 -9.69 -9.87
C VAL A 84 21.23 -10.78 -10.00
N ILE A 85 20.85 -12.05 -9.90
CA ILE A 85 21.79 -13.18 -10.11
C ILE A 85 22.32 -13.14 -11.55
N LEU A 86 21.48 -12.96 -12.56
CA LEU A 86 21.91 -12.97 -13.96
C LEU A 86 22.81 -11.78 -14.36
N SER A 87 22.70 -10.66 -13.65
CA SER A 87 23.47 -9.43 -13.89
C SER A 87 24.72 -9.31 -13.02
N SER A 88 24.83 -10.10 -11.95
CA SER A 88 25.96 -10.07 -11.02
C SER A 88 27.21 -10.79 -11.56
N PRO A 89 28.43 -10.40 -11.16
CA PRO A 89 29.67 -11.07 -11.56
C PRO A 89 29.91 -12.43 -10.88
N LEU A 90 29.04 -12.84 -9.94
CA LEU A 90 29.01 -14.15 -9.25
C LEU A 90 30.33 -14.60 -8.59
N GLN A 91 31.17 -13.65 -8.18
CA GLN A 91 32.44 -13.92 -7.49
C GLN A 91 32.27 -14.00 -5.97
N SER A 92 31.33 -13.23 -5.43
CA SER A 92 30.97 -13.17 -4.03
C SER A 92 29.52 -12.71 -3.89
N LEU A 93 28.93 -13.00 -2.73
CA LEU A 93 27.56 -12.62 -2.41
C LEU A 93 27.45 -11.09 -2.40
N SER A 94 26.75 -10.52 -3.39
CA SER A 94 26.62 -9.08 -3.53
C SER A 94 25.58 -8.52 -2.57
N HIS A 95 25.68 -7.22 -2.27
CA HIS A 95 24.66 -6.52 -1.49
C HIS A 95 23.29 -6.58 -2.17
N GLU A 96 23.25 -6.38 -3.49
CA GLU A 96 22.01 -6.47 -4.28
C GLU A 96 21.37 -7.85 -4.20
N GLN A 97 22.18 -8.91 -4.21
CA GLN A 97 21.69 -10.28 -4.08
C GLN A 97 21.14 -10.55 -2.68
N LEU A 98 21.77 -10.03 -1.62
CA LEU A 98 21.23 -10.08 -0.26
C LEU A 98 19.91 -9.31 -0.15
N THR A 99 19.85 -8.10 -0.70
CA THR A 99 18.65 -7.26 -0.67
C THR A 99 17.49 -7.91 -1.41
N SER A 100 17.72 -8.41 -2.63
CA SER A 100 16.67 -9.09 -3.41
C SER A 100 16.22 -10.41 -2.76
N THR A 101 17.13 -11.19 -2.17
CA THR A 101 16.76 -12.39 -1.39
C THR A 101 15.91 -12.01 -0.17
N GLY A 102 16.28 -10.96 0.56
CA GLY A 102 15.52 -10.42 1.67
C GLY A 102 14.14 -9.87 1.26
N GLY A 103 14.03 -9.29 0.06
CA GLY A 103 12.77 -8.87 -0.54
C GLY A 103 11.79 -10.04 -0.71
N VAL A 104 12.26 -11.17 -1.26
CA VAL A 104 11.45 -12.40 -1.37
C VAL A 104 10.99 -12.88 0.01
N TRP A 105 11.86 -12.85 1.02
CA TRP A 105 11.50 -13.24 2.39
C TRP A 105 10.43 -12.34 2.98
N SER A 106 10.58 -11.02 2.83
CA SER A 106 9.59 -10.05 3.30
C SER A 106 8.22 -10.25 2.65
N ALA A 107 8.19 -10.51 1.34
CA ALA A 107 6.94 -10.82 0.62
C ALA A 107 6.32 -12.14 1.10
N CYS A 108 7.14 -13.17 1.33
CA CYS A 108 6.70 -14.44 1.90
C CYS A 108 6.10 -14.25 3.31
N ASP A 109 6.77 -13.51 4.18
CA ASP A 109 6.31 -13.24 5.54
C ASP A 109 4.99 -12.46 5.53
N SER A 110 4.86 -11.48 4.64
CA SER A 110 3.61 -10.71 4.45
C SER A 110 2.44 -11.63 4.09
N LEU A 111 2.66 -12.64 3.25
CA LEU A 111 1.64 -13.62 2.87
C LEU A 111 1.13 -14.42 4.09
N THR A 112 2.01 -14.73 5.06
CA THR A 112 1.62 -15.44 6.29
C THR A 112 0.77 -14.61 7.25
N GLN A 113 0.84 -13.28 7.13
CA GLN A 113 0.07 -12.32 7.94
C GLN A 113 -1.26 -11.93 7.30
N LEU A 114 -1.60 -12.51 6.16
CA LEU A 114 -2.83 -12.17 5.47
C LEU A 114 -4.09 -12.47 6.30
N PRO A 115 -5.15 -11.67 6.11
CA PRO A 115 -6.47 -11.97 6.66
C PRO A 115 -6.93 -13.39 6.36
N ARG A 116 -7.64 -14.00 7.31
CA ARG A 116 -8.15 -15.39 7.16
C ARG A 116 -9.59 -15.46 6.66
N ASP A 117 -10.31 -14.34 6.70
CA ASP A 117 -11.69 -14.20 6.25
C ASP A 117 -11.92 -12.81 5.64
N ASN A 118 -13.06 -12.64 4.96
CA ASN A 118 -13.38 -11.40 4.27
C ASN A 118 -13.60 -10.21 5.20
N LYS A 119 -14.05 -10.47 6.44
CA LYS A 119 -14.23 -9.43 7.45
C LYS A 119 -12.88 -8.84 7.84
N ALA A 120 -11.90 -9.67 8.15
CA ALA A 120 -10.54 -9.24 8.42
C ALA A 120 -9.92 -8.54 7.19
N ALA A 121 -10.21 -9.01 5.98
CA ALA A 121 -9.77 -8.35 4.75
C ALA A 121 -10.34 -6.93 4.60
N LEU A 122 -11.64 -6.74 4.84
CA LEU A 122 -12.25 -5.41 4.87
C LEU A 122 -11.62 -4.51 5.95
N LEU A 123 -11.32 -5.05 7.13
CA LEU A 123 -10.68 -4.26 8.19
C LEU A 123 -9.28 -3.76 7.79
N VAL A 124 -8.51 -4.54 7.03
CA VAL A 124 -7.24 -4.08 6.44
C VAL A 124 -7.48 -2.93 5.47
N VAL A 125 -8.47 -3.05 4.58
CA VAL A 125 -8.83 -1.97 3.62
C VAL A 125 -9.21 -0.69 4.36
N LEU A 126 -10.10 -0.78 5.35
CA LEU A 126 -10.52 0.38 6.14
C LEU A 126 -9.35 1.03 6.89
N SER A 127 -8.44 0.22 7.43
CA SER A 127 -7.25 0.73 8.11
C SER A 127 -6.33 1.49 7.16
N ALA A 128 -6.12 0.98 5.94
CA ALA A 128 -5.34 1.67 4.92
C ALA A 128 -5.99 3.00 4.50
N GLN A 129 -7.31 3.01 4.28
CA GLN A 129 -8.07 4.21 3.94
C GLN A 129 -8.01 5.27 5.05
N ILE A 130 -8.14 4.85 6.33
CA ILE A 130 -7.97 5.76 7.47
C ILE A 130 -6.56 6.34 7.51
N GLY A 131 -5.54 5.52 7.21
CA GLY A 131 -4.14 5.95 7.13
C GLY A 131 -3.96 7.07 6.12
N VAL A 132 -4.37 6.86 4.86
CA VAL A 132 -4.25 7.87 3.80
C VAL A 132 -4.94 9.18 4.16
N VAL A 133 -6.19 9.10 4.65
CA VAL A 133 -6.93 10.31 5.05
C VAL A 133 -6.23 11.04 6.21
N LYS A 134 -5.64 10.31 7.15
CA LYS A 134 -4.88 10.90 8.25
C LYS A 134 -3.60 11.59 7.75
N ASP A 135 -2.86 10.92 6.86
CA ASP A 135 -1.63 11.45 6.29
C ASP A 135 -1.91 12.75 5.51
N ALA A 136 -2.97 12.80 4.70
CA ALA A 136 -3.39 14.01 3.98
C ALA A 136 -3.78 15.17 4.93
N ILE A 137 -4.45 14.87 6.05
CA ILE A 137 -4.77 15.90 7.07
C ILE A 137 -3.48 16.42 7.71
N GLU A 138 -2.58 15.53 8.10
CA GLU A 138 -1.30 15.87 8.73
C GLU A 138 -0.40 16.67 7.78
N GLU A 139 -0.41 16.35 6.49
CA GLU A 139 0.31 17.07 5.45
C GLU A 139 -0.15 18.53 5.34
N ILE A 140 -1.46 18.78 5.27
CA ILE A 140 -2.02 20.14 5.23
C ILE A 140 -1.76 20.90 6.55
N GLU A 141 -1.89 20.22 7.70
CA GLU A 141 -1.60 20.83 9.00
C GLU A 141 -0.12 21.24 9.14
N GLN A 142 0.80 20.37 8.71
CA GLN A 142 2.22 20.64 8.70
C GLN A 142 2.54 21.80 7.77
N ALA A 143 2.04 21.78 6.53
CA ALA A 143 2.26 22.84 5.56
C ALA A 143 1.74 24.20 6.08
N LEU A 144 0.58 24.24 6.75
CA LEU A 144 0.08 25.47 7.39
C LEU A 144 0.99 25.99 8.51
N SER A 145 1.64 25.10 9.25
CA SER A 145 2.54 25.45 10.36
C SER A 145 3.91 25.95 9.89
N GLU A 146 4.44 25.40 8.78
CA GLU A 146 5.72 25.79 8.19
C GLU A 146 5.69 27.18 7.52
N VAL A 147 4.49 27.67 7.19
CA VAL A 147 4.27 29.01 6.60
C VAL A 147 4.36 30.14 7.65
N GLN A 148 4.65 29.85 8.93
CA GLN A 148 5.09 30.89 9.87
C GLN A 148 6.51 31.36 9.49
N ASP A 149 6.59 32.50 8.77
CA ASP A 149 7.82 33.15 8.31
C ASP A 149 8.82 33.35 9.47
N PRO A 150 10.00 32.69 9.46
CA PRO A 150 11.07 32.89 10.44
C PRO A 150 11.63 34.32 10.44
N PHE A 151 11.29 35.14 9.44
CA PHE A 151 11.74 36.51 9.25
C PHE A 151 10.61 37.54 9.36
N SER A 152 9.42 37.15 9.84
CA SER A 152 8.30 38.07 10.07
C SER A 152 8.66 39.26 10.97
N ASP A 153 9.69 39.13 11.82
CA ASP A 153 10.15 40.17 12.75
C ASP A 153 11.32 41.04 12.22
N VAL A 154 11.81 40.82 10.98
CA VAL A 154 13.10 41.42 10.54
C VAL A 154 12.99 42.56 9.52
N LEU A 155 11.85 42.81 8.87
CA LEU A 155 11.80 43.85 7.82
C LEU A 155 10.53 44.71 7.89
N ASP A 156 10.61 45.73 8.73
CA ASP A 156 9.75 46.92 8.70
C ASP A 156 10.58 48.05 8.06
N ASP A 157 10.65 48.09 6.73
CA ASP A 157 10.72 49.31 5.90
C ASP A 157 10.94 48.96 4.42
N ASP A 158 10.05 49.46 3.57
CA ASP A 158 10.25 49.80 2.16
C ASP A 158 10.89 48.75 1.21
N GLN A 159 10.05 48.01 0.48
CA GLN A 159 10.00 47.97 -1.01
C GLN A 159 9.40 46.66 -1.57
N ASP A 160 8.48 46.84 -2.52
CA ASP A 160 7.83 45.88 -3.43
C ASP A 160 6.98 44.73 -2.83
N PRO A 161 5.71 44.55 -3.25
CA PRO A 161 4.98 43.33 -2.95
C PRO A 161 5.72 42.17 -3.61
N ARG A 162 6.40 41.35 -2.80
CA ARG A 162 7.11 40.13 -3.23
C ARG A 162 6.24 39.43 -4.27
N GLY A 163 6.71 39.34 -5.53
CA GLY A 163 6.00 38.82 -6.69
C GLY A 163 5.75 37.30 -6.65
N ASN A 164 5.47 36.76 -5.46
CA ASN A 164 5.36 35.35 -5.13
C ASN A 164 4.03 35.05 -4.42
N GLN A 165 2.98 35.85 -4.69
CA GLN A 165 1.64 35.68 -4.08
C GLN A 165 1.06 34.28 -4.33
N ASP A 166 1.44 33.63 -5.44
CA ASP A 166 0.99 32.29 -5.80
C ASP A 166 1.65 31.17 -4.95
N THR A 167 2.63 31.51 -4.10
CA THR A 167 3.38 30.55 -3.27
C THR A 167 2.89 30.49 -1.83
N TYR A 168 1.97 31.39 -1.44
CA TYR A 168 1.49 31.49 -0.07
C TYR A 168 -0.04 31.47 0.00
N TRP A 169 -0.57 30.91 1.09
CA TRP A 169 -1.99 31.03 1.39
C TRP A 169 -2.35 32.45 1.79
N SER A 170 -3.29 33.03 1.06
CA SER A 170 -3.99 34.24 1.44
C SER A 170 -4.93 34.01 2.62
N GLU A 171 -5.39 35.09 3.26
CA GLU A 171 -6.40 34.99 4.32
C GLU A 171 -7.71 34.35 3.83
N LYS A 172 -8.07 34.60 2.57
CA LYS A 172 -9.24 33.96 1.94
C LYS A 172 -9.04 32.45 1.81
N ASP A 173 -7.85 32.01 1.45
CA ASP A 173 -7.52 30.58 1.36
C ASP A 173 -7.63 29.91 2.74
N ARG A 174 -7.10 30.55 3.79
CA ARG A 174 -7.17 30.05 5.17
C ARG A 174 -8.60 29.86 5.67
N LEU A 175 -9.52 30.74 5.27
CA LEU A 175 -10.95 30.60 5.58
C LEU A 175 -11.60 29.38 4.90
N VAL A 176 -11.09 28.94 3.75
CA VAL A 176 -11.58 27.76 3.03
C VAL A 176 -10.96 26.46 3.55
N ILE A 177 -9.68 26.49 3.93
CA ILE A 177 -8.95 25.30 4.40
C ILE A 177 -9.56 24.73 5.68
N GLY A 178 -9.95 25.57 6.64
CA GLY A 178 -10.52 25.11 7.92
C GLY A 178 -11.75 24.20 7.75
N PRO A 179 -12.79 24.63 7.01
CA PRO A 179 -13.92 23.78 6.65
C PRO A 179 -13.53 22.49 5.91
N CYS A 180 -12.58 22.56 4.96
CA CYS A 180 -12.12 21.38 4.20
C CYS A 180 -11.43 20.35 5.11
N GLN A 181 -10.57 20.80 6.02
CA GLN A 181 -9.97 19.94 7.05
C GLN A 181 -11.05 19.34 7.96
N GLY A 182 -12.09 20.10 8.29
CA GLY A 182 -13.25 19.60 9.03
C GLY A 182 -13.95 18.44 8.32
N LEU A 183 -14.14 18.57 7.00
CA LEU A 183 -14.71 17.51 6.15
C LEU A 183 -13.81 16.29 6.09
N MET A 184 -12.50 16.45 5.86
CA MET A 184 -11.53 15.34 5.86
C MET A 184 -11.53 14.60 7.21
N LYS A 185 -11.55 15.34 8.33
CA LYS A 185 -11.66 14.79 9.69
C LYS A 185 -12.98 14.04 9.92
N ALA A 186 -14.08 14.53 9.35
CA ALA A 186 -15.37 13.85 9.38
C ALA A 186 -15.31 12.54 8.59
N SER A 187 -14.70 12.51 7.39
CA SER A 187 -14.48 11.30 6.60
C SER A 187 -13.67 10.25 7.39
N ALA A 188 -12.59 10.66 8.06
CA ALA A 188 -11.82 9.78 8.94
C ALA A 188 -12.65 9.25 10.12
N ALA A 189 -13.53 10.07 10.71
CA ALA A 189 -14.43 9.64 11.78
C ALA A 189 -15.48 8.64 11.28
N CYS A 190 -16.04 8.85 10.08
CA CYS A 190 -16.96 7.92 9.43
C CYS A 190 -16.31 6.56 9.19
N LEU A 191 -15.10 6.53 8.64
CA LEU A 191 -14.33 5.29 8.44
C LEU A 191 -14.04 4.56 9.76
N ARG A 192 -13.68 5.29 10.82
CA ARG A 192 -13.48 4.69 12.17
C ARG A 192 -14.77 4.10 12.73
N LYS A 193 -15.91 4.79 12.53
CA LYS A 193 -17.22 4.29 12.98
C LYS A 193 -17.63 3.04 12.20
N LEU A 194 -17.43 3.03 10.88
CA LEU A 194 -17.64 1.87 10.03
C LEU A 194 -16.75 0.70 10.47
N THR A 195 -15.47 0.95 10.73
CA THR A 195 -14.54 -0.05 11.26
C THR A 195 -15.05 -0.68 12.56
N SER A 196 -15.55 0.13 13.50
CA SER A 196 -16.14 -0.37 14.75
C SER A 196 -17.39 -1.23 14.51
N ALA A 197 -18.26 -0.80 13.58
CA ALA A 197 -19.46 -1.54 13.20
C ALA A 197 -19.11 -2.89 12.56
N VAL A 198 -18.14 -2.93 11.64
CA VAL A 198 -17.67 -4.17 11.00
C VAL A 198 -17.04 -5.10 12.04
N LYS A 199 -16.22 -4.59 12.96
CA LYS A 199 -15.65 -5.42 14.05
C LYS A 199 -16.75 -6.09 14.87
N THR A 200 -17.78 -5.35 15.23
CA THR A 200 -18.86 -5.80 16.12
C THR A 200 -19.88 -6.69 15.42
N HIS A 201 -20.25 -6.35 14.19
CA HIS A 201 -21.41 -6.93 13.50
C HIS A 201 -21.09 -7.62 12.17
N GLY A 202 -19.85 -7.47 11.67
CA GLY A 202 -19.44 -8.12 10.42
C GLY A 202 -19.55 -9.64 10.54
N ASP A 203 -20.19 -10.24 9.53
CA ASP A 203 -20.47 -11.67 9.45
C ASP A 203 -20.04 -12.23 8.09
N VAL A 204 -19.46 -13.43 8.11
CA VAL A 204 -18.97 -14.16 6.93
C VAL A 204 -19.68 -15.52 6.78
N SER A 205 -20.74 -15.77 7.54
CA SER A 205 -21.44 -17.05 7.58
C SER A 205 -22.26 -17.35 6.30
N THR A 206 -22.72 -16.30 5.61
CA THR A 206 -23.52 -16.44 4.38
C THR A 206 -22.88 -15.70 3.20
N PRO A 207 -23.06 -16.18 1.96
CA PRO A 207 -22.57 -15.48 0.77
C PRO A 207 -23.11 -14.05 0.64
N GLN A 208 -24.33 -13.79 1.10
CA GLN A 208 -24.95 -12.47 1.10
C GLN A 208 -24.22 -11.51 2.03
N ASN A 209 -23.90 -11.94 3.26
CA ASN A 209 -23.16 -11.11 4.21
C ASN A 209 -21.73 -10.86 3.72
N VAL A 210 -21.09 -11.86 3.10
CA VAL A 210 -19.77 -11.68 2.46
C VAL A 210 -19.83 -10.64 1.34
N ALA A 211 -20.86 -10.68 0.48
CA ALA A 211 -21.04 -9.71 -0.59
C ALA A 211 -21.24 -8.28 -0.05
N GLN A 212 -22.04 -8.12 1.02
CA GLN A 212 -22.20 -6.82 1.68
C GLN A 212 -20.88 -6.26 2.22
N LEU A 213 -19.99 -7.11 2.74
CA LEU A 213 -18.66 -6.67 3.16
C LEU A 213 -17.78 -6.24 1.97
N ASP A 214 -17.94 -6.88 0.81
CA ASP A 214 -17.25 -6.46 -0.41
C ASP A 214 -17.80 -5.13 -0.95
N ASP A 215 -19.11 -4.92 -0.93
CA ASP A 215 -19.74 -3.66 -1.32
C ASP A 215 -19.21 -2.51 -0.44
N LEU A 216 -19.10 -2.72 0.88
CA LEU A 216 -18.48 -1.76 1.79
C LEU A 216 -17.01 -1.50 1.45
N ALA A 217 -16.25 -2.55 1.07
CA ALA A 217 -14.85 -2.40 0.68
C ALA A 217 -14.71 -1.58 -0.61
N ASP A 218 -15.62 -1.72 -1.57
CA ASP A 218 -15.56 -1.00 -2.84
C ASP A 218 -15.99 0.46 -2.68
N ILE A 219 -17.08 0.74 -1.94
CA ILE A 219 -17.52 2.12 -1.65
C ILE A 219 -16.43 2.90 -0.89
N THR A 220 -15.76 2.25 0.06
CA THR A 220 -14.77 2.94 0.89
C THR A 220 -13.46 3.24 0.17
N LYS A 221 -13.15 2.59 -0.96
CA LYS A 221 -11.96 2.90 -1.78
C LYS A 221 -12.05 4.23 -2.51
N GLU A 222 -13.24 4.76 -2.69
CA GLU A 222 -13.44 6.06 -3.36
C GLU A 222 -13.18 7.24 -2.40
N LEU A 223 -13.12 6.99 -1.09
CA LEU A 223 -12.92 8.04 -0.09
C LEU A 223 -11.47 8.56 -0.06
N SER A 224 -10.44 7.71 -0.13
CA SER A 224 -9.06 8.21 -0.09
C SER A 224 -8.70 9.09 -1.29
N PRO A 225 -8.99 8.72 -2.56
CA PRO A 225 -8.66 9.58 -3.70
C PRO A 225 -9.40 10.92 -3.63
N GLY A 226 -10.66 10.93 -3.19
CA GLY A 226 -11.40 12.19 -3.03
C GLY A 226 -10.79 13.12 -1.98
N VAL A 227 -10.25 12.56 -0.89
CA VAL A 227 -9.54 13.33 0.15
C VAL A 227 -8.19 13.85 -0.36
N ASP A 228 -7.43 13.02 -1.07
CA ASP A 228 -6.15 13.41 -1.66
C ASP A 228 -6.34 14.50 -2.72
N ASP A 229 -7.33 14.35 -3.62
CA ASP A 229 -7.68 15.34 -4.64
C ASP A 229 -8.10 16.67 -4.00
N LEU A 230 -8.88 16.62 -2.90
CA LEU A 230 -9.22 17.81 -2.13
C LEU A 230 -7.97 18.46 -1.53
N ALA A 231 -7.08 17.68 -0.91
CA ALA A 231 -5.85 18.20 -0.30
C ALA A 231 -4.96 18.89 -1.35
N LEU A 232 -4.82 18.31 -2.54
CA LEU A 232 -4.06 18.91 -3.64
C LEU A 232 -4.63 20.26 -4.07
N CYS A 233 -5.96 20.40 -4.18
CA CYS A 233 -6.60 21.67 -4.53
C CYS A 233 -6.40 22.77 -3.47
N LEU A 234 -6.07 22.39 -2.23
CA LEU A 234 -5.84 23.34 -1.15
C LEU A 234 -4.47 24.00 -1.22
N TYR A 235 -3.47 23.45 -1.92
CA TYR A 235 -2.14 24.07 -2.00
C TYR A 235 -2.13 25.35 -2.86
N PRO A 236 -1.25 26.34 -2.57
CA PRO A 236 -1.11 27.53 -3.40
C PRO A 236 -0.53 27.23 -4.79
N PRO A 237 -1.00 27.91 -5.86
CA PRO A 237 -2.20 28.76 -5.87
C PRO A 237 -3.47 27.90 -5.78
N MET A 238 -4.36 28.22 -4.84
CA MET A 238 -5.53 27.40 -4.52
C MET A 238 -6.52 27.30 -5.67
N ASP A 239 -6.94 26.07 -6.00
CA ASP A 239 -7.96 25.79 -7.01
C ASP A 239 -9.35 25.76 -6.36
N TYR A 240 -9.99 26.93 -6.28
CA TYR A 240 -11.33 27.07 -5.71
C TYR A 240 -12.41 26.23 -6.42
N SER A 241 -12.32 26.07 -7.74
CA SER A 241 -13.26 25.22 -8.50
C SER A 241 -13.07 23.75 -8.15
N GLY A 242 -11.81 23.29 -8.10
CA GLY A 242 -11.49 21.92 -7.69
C GLY A 242 -11.89 21.64 -6.26
N VAL A 243 -11.74 22.61 -5.35
CA VAL A 243 -12.23 22.50 -3.96
C VAL A 243 -13.76 22.30 -3.95
N GLU A 244 -14.54 23.12 -4.67
CA GLU A 244 -16.01 23.00 -4.70
C GLU A 244 -16.47 21.65 -5.26
N ASP A 245 -15.85 21.20 -6.35
CA ASP A 245 -16.13 19.91 -6.98
C ASP A 245 -15.81 18.73 -6.05
N ASN A 246 -14.65 18.76 -5.37
CA ASN A 246 -14.22 17.66 -4.50
C ASN A 246 -14.96 17.64 -3.16
N VAL A 247 -15.30 18.80 -2.59
CA VAL A 247 -16.19 18.91 -1.42
C VAL A 247 -17.55 18.30 -1.73
N SER A 248 -18.12 18.58 -2.91
CA SER A 248 -19.44 18.06 -3.31
C SER A 248 -19.46 16.55 -3.53
N LYS A 249 -18.30 15.94 -3.87
CA LYS A 249 -18.18 14.48 -4.00
C LYS A 249 -18.00 13.78 -2.65
N LEU A 250 -17.36 14.45 -1.68
CA LEU A 250 -17.06 13.91 -0.35
C LEU A 250 -18.21 14.10 0.67
N GLY A 251 -19.00 15.16 0.51
CA GLY A 251 -20.14 15.50 1.38
C GLY A 251 -21.44 14.85 0.96
#